data_AF-A0A8T5Y172-F1
#
_entry.id   AF-A0A8T5Y172-F1
#
_cell.length_a   1.000
_cell.length_b   1.000
_cell.length_c   1.000
_cell.angle_alpha   90.00
_cell.angle_beta   90.00
_cell.angle_gamma   90.00
#
_symmetry.space_group_name_H-M   'P 1'
#
loop_
_entity.id
_entity.type
_entity.pdbx_description
1 polymer ?
#
loop_
_entity_poly.entity_id
_entity_poly.type
_entity_poly.pdbx_seq_one_letter_code
_entity_poly.pdbx_strand_id
1 'polypeptide(L)' 'MKLTPESRVGDILAAHPETEAVFTELGFTELQNPVMRKTVAKFATLKIASSRKNVDLDLLIQRLETAIE' A
#
# COMPACT_ATOMS: atom_id res chain seq x y z
N MET A 1 8.22 -6.63 -10.40
CA MET A 1 6.91 -7.23 -10.06
C MET A 1 5.84 -6.25 -10.51
N LYS A 2 4.80 -6.63 -11.26
CA LYS A 2 3.76 -5.66 -11.64
C LYS A 2 2.80 -5.47 -10.47
N LEU A 3 2.78 -4.28 -9.90
CA LEU A 3 1.79 -3.88 -8.90
C LEU A 3 0.45 -3.65 -9.60
N THR A 4 -0.56 -4.43 -9.22
CA THR A 4 -1.91 -4.30 -9.78
C THR A 4 -2.87 -3.68 -8.76
N PRO A 5 -3.98 -3.06 -9.20
CA PRO A 5 -5.04 -2.55 -8.31
C PRO A 5 -5.54 -3.56 -7.26
N GLU A 6 -5.46 -4.85 -7.60
CA GLU A 6 -5.91 -5.99 -6.82
C GLU A 6 -4.84 -6.53 -5.89
N SER A 7 -3.60 -6.04 -6.02
CA SER A 7 -2.50 -6.38 -5.12
C SER A 7 -2.83 -5.90 -3.71
N ARG A 8 -2.61 -6.79 -2.74
CA ARG A 8 -2.90 -6.54 -1.33
C ARG A 8 -1.75 -5.77 -0.72
N VAL A 9 -2.10 -4.68 -0.03
CA VAL A 9 -1.14 -3.83 0.67
C VAL A 9 -0.33 -4.64 1.70
N GLY A 10 -0.97 -5.59 2.38
CA GLY A 10 -0.32 -6.46 3.35
C GLY A 10 0.71 -7.42 2.75
N ASP A 11 0.45 -7.97 1.56
CA ASP A 11 1.41 -8.82 0.85
C ASP A 11 2.59 -7.98 0.33
N ILE A 12 2.33 -6.78 -0.19
CA ILE A 12 3.37 -5.85 -0.64
C ILE A 12 4.26 -5.43 0.53
N LEU A 13 3.69 -4.99 1.66
CA LEU A 13 4.45 -4.63 2.86
C LEU A 13 5.20 -5.81 3.47
N ALA A 14 4.71 -7.04 3.29
CA ALA A 14 5.38 -8.25 3.76
C ALA A 14 6.56 -8.64 2.86
N ALA A 15 6.44 -8.47 1.54
CA ALA A 15 7.51 -8.72 0.57
C ALA A 15 8.54 -7.58 0.54
N HIS A 16 8.07 -6.34 0.67
CA HIS A 16 8.79 -5.09 0.46
C HIS A 16 8.48 -4.10 1.59
N PRO A 17 9.13 -4.24 2.75
CA PRO A 17 8.94 -3.32 3.87
C PRO A 17 9.37 -1.88 3.54
N GLU A 18 10.23 -1.66 2.54
CA GLU A 18 10.60 -0.31 2.09
C GLU A 18 9.41 0.51 1.57
N THR A 19 8.39 -0.16 1.02
CA THR A 19 7.17 0.51 0.55
C THR A 19 6.35 1.13 1.68
N GLU A 20 6.59 0.74 2.95
CA GLU A 20 5.94 1.31 4.13
C GLU A 20 6.19 2.83 4.24
N ALA A 21 7.38 3.28 3.84
CA ALA A 21 7.71 4.70 3.78
C ALA A 21 6.80 5.44 2.80
N VAL A 22 6.63 4.90 1.58
CA VAL A 22 5.75 5.46 0.54
C VAL A 22 4.30 5.53 1.01
N PHE A 23 3.79 4.45 1.62
CA PHE A 23 2.45 4.45 2.20
C PHE A 23 2.32 5.50 3.30
N THR A 24 3.32 5.65 4.17
CA THR A 24 3.30 6.65 5.23
C THR A 24 3.33 8.08 4.67
N GLU A 25 4.14 8.34 3.64
CA GLU A 25 4.19 9.63 2.93
C GLU A 25 2.86 9.99 2.26
N LEU A 26 2.15 8.98 1.73
CA LEU A 26 0.82 9.14 1.12
C LEU A 26 -0.30 9.23 2.17
N GLY A 27 0.04 9.25 3.46
CA GLY A 27 -0.89 9.45 4.57
C GLY A 27 -1.53 8.16 5.08
N PHE A 28 -1.02 6.99 4.72
CA PHE A 28 -1.46 5.69 5.24
C PHE A 28 -0.80 5.32 6.58
N THR A 29 -0.76 6.27 7.51
CA THR A 29 -0.23 6.07 8.88
C THR A 29 -0.97 4.98 9.67
N GLU A 30 -2.23 4.69 9.32
CA GLU A 30 -3.00 3.59 9.90
C GLU A 30 -2.37 2.21 9.65
N LEU A 31 -1.58 2.06 8.59
CA LEU A 31 -0.84 0.83 8.28
C LEU A 31 0.37 0.62 9.20
N GLN A 32 0.84 1.67 9.89
CA GLN A 32 1.89 1.55 10.90
C GLN A 32 1.40 0.80 12.14
N ASN A 33 0.07 0.75 12.36
CA ASN A 33 -0.47 -0.03 13.46
C ASN A 33 -0.39 -1.53 13.12
N PRO A 34 0.37 -2.35 13.89
CA PRO A 34 0.60 -3.76 13.59
C PRO A 34 -0.69 -4.59 13.57
N VAL A 35 -1.73 -4.16 14.29
CA VAL A 35 -3.05 -4.80 14.30
C VAL A 35 -3.79 -4.52 12.98
N MET A 36 -3.77 -3.28 12.51
CA MET A 36 -4.36 -2.89 11.22
C MET A 36 -3.60 -3.51 10.05
N ARG A 37 -2.26 -3.59 10.13
CA ARG A 37 -1.43 -4.25 9.12
C ARG A 37 -1.77 -5.73 8.98
N LYS A 38 -1.96 -6.45 10.08
CA LYS A 38 -2.30 -7.89 10.03
C LYS A 38 -3.75 -8.17 9.63
N THR A 39 -4.66 -7.24 9.92
CA THR A 39 -6.10 -7.45 9.73
C THR A 39 -6.60 -6.77 8.47
N VAL A 40 -6.45 -5.44 8.39
CA VAL A 40 -6.95 -4.65 7.27
C VAL A 40 -6.02 -4.75 6.07
N ALA A 41 -4.70 -4.64 6.23
CA ALA A 41 -3.80 -4.67 5.06
C ALA A 41 -3.80 -6.03 4.34
N LYS A 42 -4.13 -7.12 5.04
CA LYS A 42 -4.31 -8.44 4.43
C LYS A 42 -5.48 -8.51 3.43
N PHE A 43 -6.51 -7.68 3.60
CA PHE A 43 -7.67 -7.64 2.70
C PHE A 43 -7.78 -6.33 1.91
N ALA A 44 -7.10 -5.28 2.34
CA ALA A 44 -7.06 -4.00 1.66
C ALA A 44 -6.14 -4.11 0.43
N THR A 45 -6.77 -4.03 -0.73
CA THR A 45 -6.06 -3.88 -2.01
C THR A 45 -5.67 -2.42 -2.23
N LEU A 46 -4.73 -2.17 -3.13
CA LEU A 46 -4.34 -0.82 -3.53
C LEU A 46 -5.55 0.02 -3.96
N LYS A 47 -6.51 -0.60 -4.68
CA LYS A 47 -7.77 0.04 -5.08
C LYS A 47 -8.62 0.50 -3.89
N ILE A 48 -8.71 -0.32 -2.83
CA ILE A 48 -9.47 0.02 -1.62
C ILE A 48 -8.75 1.13 -0.85
N ALA A 49 -7.43 1.02 -0.73
CA ALA A 49 -6.58 2.00 -0.07
C ALA A 49 -6.67 3.38 -0.76
N SER A 50 -6.53 3.41 -2.08
CA SER A 50 -6.63 4.63 -2.89
C SER A 50 -8.03 5.26 -2.78
N SER A 51 -9.09 4.46 -2.84
CA SER A 51 -10.47 4.92 -2.70
C SER A 51 -10.78 5.50 -1.32
N ARG A 52 -10.22 4.92 -0.25
CA ARG A 52 -10.40 5.39 1.13
C ARG A 52 -9.74 6.75 1.39
N LYS A 53 -8.55 6.98 0.82
CA LYS A 53 -7.78 8.23 1.01
C LYS A 53 -8.01 9.26 -0.10
N ASN A 54 -8.88 8.96 -1.08
CA ASN A 54 -9.07 9.78 -2.29
C ASN A 54 -7.73 10.07 -3.01
N VAL A 55 -6.86 9.07 -3.04
CA VAL A 55 -5.55 9.13 -3.71
C VAL A 55 -5.70 8.49 -5.08
N ASP A 56 -5.00 9.04 -6.07
CA ASP A 56 -4.97 8.46 -7.41
C ASP A 56 -4.27 7.10 -7.38
N LEU A 57 -4.99 6.06 -7.81
CA LEU A 57 -4.47 4.69 -7.77
C LEU A 57 -3.25 4.53 -8.67
N ASP A 58 -3.26 5.20 -9.83
CA ASP A 58 -2.18 5.15 -10.80
C ASP A 58 -0.90 5.76 -10.21
N LEU A 59 -1.04 6.93 -9.57
CA LEU A 59 0.05 7.59 -8.85
C LEU A 59 0.58 6.72 -7.70
N LEU A 60 -0.30 6.06 -6.94
CA LEU A 60 0.08 5.16 -5.85
C LEU A 60 0.91 3.98 -6.38
N ILE A 61 0.45 3.33 -7.45
CA ILE A 61 1.17 2.21 -8.07
C ILE A 61 2.52 2.68 -8.57
N GLN A 62 2.58 3.81 -9.28
CA GLN A 62 3.81 4.35 -9.83
C GLN A 62 4.83 4.66 -8.73
N ARG A 63 4.39 5.26 -7.61
CA ARG A 63 5.26 5.53 -6.44
C ARG A 63 5.78 4.25 -5.78
N LEU A 64 4.93 3.23 -5.68
CA LEU A 64 5.34 1.94 -5.14
C LEU A 64 6.31 1.21 -6.07
N GLU A 65 6.10 1.26 -7.38
CA GLU A 65 7.02 0.69 -8.36
C GLU A 65 8.39 1.37 -8.29
N THR A 66 8.44 2.71 -8.25
CA THR A 66 9.70 3.45 -8.08
C THR A 66 10.42 3.15 -6.77
N ALA A 67 9.71 2.76 -5.70
CA ALA A 67 10.34 2.39 -4.44
C ALA A 67 10.85 0.95 -4.40
N ILE A 68 10.40 0.08 -5.32
CA ILE A 68 10.83 -1.32 -5.43
C ILE A 68 11.92 -1.48 -6.51
N GLU A 69 12.01 -0.54 -7.46
CA GLU A 69 13.05 -0.45 -8.50
C GLU A 69 14.39 0.04 -7.95
#